data_AF-A0A942C5Q3-F1
#
_entry.id   AF-A0A942C5Q3-F1
#
_cell.length_a   1.000
_cell.length_b   1.000
_cell.length_c   1.000
_cell.angle_alpha   90.00
_cell.angle_beta   90.00
_cell.angle_gamma   90.00
#
_symmetry.space_group_name_H-M   'P 1'
#
loop_
_entity.id
_entity.type
_entity.pdbx_description
1 polymer ?
#
loop_
_entity_poly.entity_id
_entity_poly.type
_entity_poly.pdbx_seq_one_letter_code
_entity_poly.pdbx_strand_id
1 'polypeptide(L)'
;MQLKSIQVKITFWVGLSLAIMGAILMGHFAISTKSGTTISASLLWQQGVLFLLLTGAMIGICWYLAGRLARPLTAAARFAEDLANGVSTEKVSVTSSDEIGQLLSAMNSMLENAESLVQSEEKRNALQGSIIQLLEQVSNVAQGDLSREVIVKGDFAGTLADSFNYMISELRRVIKQVQEMSEQVAKTSSSTQSTTTSLVQETQAQTDQVIQVTKAIEEMATSIQRVTENAVLSATVAQQSLNNAKQGTEAVQNTIEGMSRIRGQVQETSKKLKRLGESSQEIGEIVQIIGSISKRTSYLALNAAIQAAEAGAAGHGFSVVAEEIERLAKRSADATKSINNLVKTIQIGANEAISAMEESTREVVDGSHLANQAGKALTEIEAVSGRLAELIASISQASTEQSQSSTAVSSAMAQISAITQRTSDNIKQSNASIQNLATLADELRSSVASFKVPQRR
;
A
#
# COMPACT_ATOMS: atom_id res chain seq x y z
N MET A 1 61.85 89.09 33.23
CA MET A 1 62.10 89.77 34.53
C MET A 1 63.46 89.39 35.16
N GLN A 2 63.90 88.13 35.04
CA GLN A 2 65.15 87.64 35.64
C GLN A 2 66.46 88.27 35.09
N LEU A 3 66.56 88.52 33.78
CA LEU A 3 67.73 89.19 33.19
C LEU A 3 67.93 90.64 33.70
N LYS A 4 66.85 91.39 33.93
CA LYS A 4 66.92 92.73 34.56
C LYS A 4 67.40 92.64 36.01
N SER A 5 66.95 91.64 36.76
CA SER A 5 67.39 91.38 38.14
C SER A 5 68.90 91.08 38.22
N ILE A 6 69.43 90.29 37.29
CA ILE A 6 70.86 89.98 37.22
C ILE A 6 71.68 91.24 36.87
N GLN A 7 71.22 92.06 35.92
CA GLN A 7 71.92 93.31 35.60
C GLN A 7 71.97 94.29 36.77
N VAL A 8 70.87 94.44 37.52
CA VAL A 8 70.81 95.29 38.72
C VAL A 8 71.77 94.79 39.82
N LYS A 9 71.88 93.48 40.02
CA LYS A 9 72.81 92.89 40.99
C LYS A 9 74.28 93.08 40.58
N ILE A 10 74.60 93.01 39.29
CA ILE A 10 75.96 93.26 38.80
C ILE A 10 76.34 94.73 39.04
N THR A 11 75.47 95.70 38.74
CA THR A 11 75.74 97.12 39.02
C THR A 11 75.91 97.41 40.52
N PHE A 12 75.18 96.72 41.39
CA PHE A 12 75.29 96.86 42.84
C PHE A 12 76.66 96.37 43.36
N TRP A 13 77.12 95.21 42.89
CA TRP A 13 78.42 94.66 43.29
C TRP A 13 79.62 95.45 42.75
N VAL A 14 79.50 96.05 41.56
CA VAL A 14 80.51 96.98 41.03
C VAL A 14 80.64 98.21 41.93
N GLY A 15 79.51 98.81 42.37
CA GLY A 15 79.51 99.93 43.31
C GLY A 15 80.12 99.59 44.68
N LEU A 16 79.83 98.40 45.21
CA LEU A 16 80.38 97.93 46.48
C LEU A 16 81.92 97.72 46.41
N SER A 17 82.43 97.22 45.28
CA SER A 17 83.87 97.02 45.08
C SER A 17 84.68 98.32 45.03
N LEU A 18 84.13 99.38 44.43
CA LEU A 18 84.73 100.71 44.39
C LEU A 18 84.78 101.37 45.79
N ALA A 19 83.75 101.15 46.62
CA ALA A 19 83.70 101.66 47.99
C ALA A 19 84.74 100.99 48.91
N ILE A 20 84.94 99.67 48.77
CA ILE A 20 85.95 98.92 49.52
C ILE A 20 87.37 99.40 49.18
N MET A 21 87.64 99.71 47.90
CA MET A 21 88.95 100.24 47.48
C MET A 21 89.23 101.65 48.06
N GLY A 22 88.21 102.50 48.14
CA GLY A 22 88.33 103.80 48.81
C GLY A 22 88.66 103.68 50.31
N ALA A 23 88.08 102.69 51.00
CA ALA A 23 88.34 102.42 52.42
C ALA A 23 89.77 101.88 52.65
N ILE A 24 90.27 101.01 51.77
CA ILE A 24 91.64 100.46 51.86
C ILE A 24 92.69 101.57 51.63
N LEU A 25 92.48 102.46 50.66
CA LEU A 25 93.37 103.61 50.41
C LEU A 25 93.39 104.61 51.60
N MET A 26 92.24 104.87 52.24
CA MET A 26 92.20 105.70 53.46
C MET A 26 92.85 105.03 54.67
N GLY A 27 92.68 103.70 54.83
CA GLY A 27 93.32 102.94 55.91
C GLY A 27 94.85 103.00 55.84
N HIS A 28 95.42 102.91 54.64
CA HIS A 28 96.87 103.04 54.43
C HIS A 28 97.39 104.45 54.74
N PHE A 29 96.61 105.51 54.49
CA PHE A 29 96.98 106.90 54.84
C PHE A 29 96.97 107.13 56.36
N ALA A 30 96.02 106.53 57.10
CA ALA A 30 95.95 106.62 58.56
C ALA A 30 97.08 105.84 59.26
N ILE A 31 97.53 104.71 58.72
CA ILE A 31 98.65 103.93 59.28
C ILE A 31 99.99 104.68 59.09
N SER A 32 100.15 105.42 57.99
CA SER A 32 101.36 106.21 57.71
C SER A 32 101.63 107.35 58.72
N THR A 33 100.61 107.85 59.41
CA THR A 33 100.76 109.00 60.34
C THR A 33 101.11 108.61 61.77
N LYS A 34 101.00 107.33 62.14
CA LYS A 34 101.27 106.85 63.52
C LYS A 34 102.57 106.08 63.72
N SER A 35 103.23 105.60 62.66
CA SER A 35 104.35 104.64 62.80
C SER A 35 105.73 105.13 62.33
N GLY A 36 105.86 106.36 61.82
CA GLY A 36 107.17 106.89 61.38
C GLY A 36 107.85 106.08 60.26
N THR A 37 107.11 105.20 59.59
CA THR A 37 107.58 104.42 58.43
C THR A 37 107.01 105.03 57.15
N THR A 38 107.88 105.56 56.28
CA THR A 38 107.49 106.08 54.96
C THR A 38 107.39 104.91 53.97
N ILE A 39 106.15 104.54 53.61
CA ILE A 39 105.92 103.63 52.47
C ILE A 39 106.09 104.43 51.18
N SER A 40 106.94 103.95 50.26
CA SER A 40 107.25 104.59 48.99
C SER A 40 106.05 104.60 48.04
N ALA A 41 105.84 105.74 47.36
CA ALA A 41 104.71 105.96 46.44
C ALA A 41 104.62 104.93 45.29
N SER A 42 105.69 104.18 44.99
CA SER A 42 105.71 103.14 43.95
C SER A 42 104.89 101.89 44.29
N LEU A 43 104.67 101.56 45.57
CA LEU A 43 103.93 100.35 45.97
C LEU A 43 102.41 100.51 45.84
N LEU A 44 101.89 101.72 46.10
CA LEU A 44 100.45 102.03 45.99
C LEU A 44 99.96 102.01 44.54
N TRP A 45 100.80 102.42 43.58
CA TRP A 45 100.45 102.39 42.16
C TRP A 45 100.37 100.95 41.61
N GLN A 46 101.28 100.07 42.02
CA GLN A 46 101.26 98.66 41.57
C GLN A 46 100.04 97.89 42.09
N GLN A 47 99.57 98.16 43.31
CA GLN A 47 98.36 97.53 43.84
C GLN A 47 97.07 98.03 43.17
N GLY A 48 97.00 99.31 42.79
CA GLY A 48 95.84 99.87 42.08
C GLY A 48 95.62 99.27 40.68
N VAL A 49 96.70 99.03 39.92
CA VAL A 49 96.61 98.47 38.56
C VAL A 49 96.16 97.00 38.57
N LEU A 50 96.62 96.20 39.55
CA LEU A 50 96.24 94.78 39.64
C LEU A 50 94.75 94.59 39.97
N PHE A 51 94.17 95.47 40.79
CA PHE A 51 92.75 95.38 41.17
C PHE A 51 91.81 95.76 40.02
N LEU A 52 92.19 96.74 39.20
CA LEU A 52 91.44 97.15 37.99
C LEU A 52 91.39 96.03 36.94
N LEU A 53 92.49 95.28 36.76
CA LEU A 53 92.52 94.14 35.85
C LEU A 53 91.66 92.96 36.35
N LEU A 54 91.69 92.66 37.64
CA LEU A 54 90.90 91.57 38.22
C LEU A 54 89.39 91.87 38.21
N THR A 55 88.99 93.12 38.48
CA THR A 55 87.58 93.53 38.40
C THR A 55 87.05 93.52 36.97
N GLY A 56 87.84 93.96 36.00
CA GLY A 56 87.50 93.86 34.58
C GLY A 56 87.30 92.40 34.12
N ALA A 57 88.19 91.49 34.51
CA ALA A 57 88.08 90.07 34.18
C ALA A 57 86.84 89.41 34.80
N MET A 58 86.51 89.75 36.05
CA MET A 58 85.34 89.19 36.76
C MET A 58 84.01 89.62 36.12
N ILE A 59 83.89 90.88 35.68
CA ILE A 59 82.70 91.37 34.98
C ILE A 59 82.51 90.65 33.63
N GLY A 60 83.60 90.44 32.88
CA GLY A 60 83.56 89.70 31.61
C GLY A 60 83.10 88.25 31.79
N ILE A 61 83.61 87.56 32.81
CA ILE A 61 83.23 86.18 33.14
C ILE A 61 81.76 86.10 33.58
N CYS A 62 81.28 87.03 34.41
CA CYS A 62 79.87 87.06 34.83
C CYS A 62 78.92 87.31 33.66
N TRP A 63 79.27 88.20 32.71
CA TRP A 63 78.43 88.46 31.55
C TRP A 63 78.37 87.27 30.59
N TYR A 64 79.52 86.61 30.39
CA TYR A 64 79.63 85.39 29.57
C TYR A 64 78.80 84.22 30.15
N LEU A 65 78.90 83.97 31.46
CA LEU A 65 78.14 82.91 32.14
C LEU A 65 76.63 83.21 32.19
N ALA A 66 76.23 84.48 32.41
CA ALA A 66 74.82 84.86 32.44
C ALA A 66 74.13 84.65 31.08
N GLY A 67 74.83 84.92 29.96
CA GLY A 67 74.30 84.69 28.62
C GLY A 67 74.19 83.21 28.24
N ARG A 68 75.17 82.39 28.66
CA ARG A 68 75.26 80.98 28.27
C ARG A 68 74.38 80.05 29.11
N LEU A 69 74.11 80.39 30.38
CA LEU A 69 73.29 79.57 31.29
C LEU A 69 71.81 80.00 31.35
N ALA A 70 71.51 81.30 31.34
CA ALA A 70 70.15 81.77 31.63
C ALA A 70 69.15 81.51 30.48
N ARG A 71 69.60 81.61 29.22
CA ARG A 71 68.74 81.42 28.03
C ARG A 71 68.21 79.97 27.91
N PRO A 72 69.05 78.93 27.98
CA PRO A 72 68.56 77.55 27.85
C PRO A 72 67.66 77.15 29.04
N LEU A 73 67.97 77.61 30.25
CA LEU A 73 67.14 77.37 31.45
C LEU A 73 65.76 78.01 31.37
N THR A 74 65.66 79.21 30.79
CA THR A 74 64.35 79.85 30.59
C THR A 74 63.52 79.18 29.49
N ALA A 75 64.16 78.59 28.48
CA ALA A 75 63.47 77.76 27.49
C ALA A 75 62.95 76.45 28.11
N ALA A 76 63.76 75.77 28.93
CA ALA A 76 63.34 74.57 29.67
C ALA A 76 62.16 74.86 30.61
N ALA A 77 62.19 75.97 31.36
CA ALA A 77 61.11 76.34 32.27
C ALA A 77 59.78 76.61 31.54
N ARG A 78 59.81 77.30 30.38
CA ARG A 78 58.62 77.54 29.57
C ARG A 78 58.05 76.25 28.99
N PHE A 79 58.91 75.37 28.49
CA PHE A 79 58.47 74.07 27.98
C PHE A 79 57.84 73.21 29.07
N ALA A 80 58.32 73.28 30.31
CA ALA A 80 57.72 72.59 31.45
C ALA A 80 56.30 73.11 31.72
N GLU A 81 56.13 74.43 31.66
CA GLU A 81 54.86 75.11 31.87
C GLU A 81 53.87 74.82 30.73
N ASP A 82 54.32 74.85 29.48
CA ASP A 82 53.51 74.53 28.31
C ASP A 82 53.10 73.04 28.27
N LEU A 83 53.99 72.14 28.71
CA LEU A 83 53.71 70.71 28.84
C LEU A 83 52.73 70.43 29.99
N ALA A 84 52.87 71.11 31.13
CA ALA A 84 51.94 70.99 32.26
C ALA A 84 50.54 71.51 31.93
N ASN A 85 50.44 72.51 31.05
CA ASN A 85 49.18 73.08 30.59
C ASN A 85 48.58 72.36 29.36
N GLY A 86 49.23 71.30 28.85
CA GLY A 86 48.74 70.50 27.72
C GLY A 86 48.80 71.22 26.36
N VAL A 87 49.65 72.24 26.22
CA VAL A 87 49.76 73.07 25.00
C VAL A 87 50.96 72.64 24.13
N SER A 88 51.95 71.95 24.70
CA SER A 88 53.19 71.62 24.01
C SER A 88 53.09 70.34 23.18
N THR A 89 53.38 70.43 21.87
CA THR A 89 53.41 69.29 20.92
C THR A 89 54.73 69.22 20.12
N GLU A 90 55.64 70.16 20.36
CA GLU A 90 56.88 70.30 19.60
C GLU A 90 58.09 70.14 20.52
N LYS A 91 59.01 69.23 20.15
CA LYS A 91 60.20 68.93 20.96
C LYS A 91 61.11 70.16 21.07
N VAL A 92 61.62 70.44 22.26
CA VAL A 92 62.60 71.52 22.44
C VAL A 92 63.97 71.07 21.93
N SER A 93 64.62 71.94 21.15
CA SER A 93 65.95 71.67 20.59
C SER A 93 67.02 71.56 21.69
N VAL A 94 67.73 70.43 21.73
CA VAL A 94 68.84 70.19 22.65
C VAL A 94 70.14 70.75 22.04
N THR A 95 70.57 71.93 22.49
CA THR A 95 71.75 72.64 21.92
C THR A 95 73.04 72.50 22.73
N SER A 96 72.98 71.91 23.93
CA SER A 96 74.13 71.71 24.82
C SER A 96 74.26 70.25 25.22
N SER A 97 75.48 69.78 25.49
CA SER A 97 75.77 68.40 25.92
C SER A 97 76.03 68.27 27.42
N ASP A 98 75.76 69.33 28.17
CA ASP A 98 75.92 69.44 29.62
C ASP A 98 74.63 69.04 30.37
N GLU A 99 74.56 69.34 31.66
CA GLU A 99 73.41 69.06 32.52
C GLU A 99 72.11 69.70 32.01
N ILE A 100 72.19 70.82 31.28
CA ILE A 100 71.01 71.46 30.68
C ILE A 100 70.56 70.69 29.44
N GLY A 101 71.51 70.15 28.66
CA GLY A 101 71.22 69.22 27.58
C GLY A 101 70.45 67.98 28.03
N GLN A 102 70.90 67.37 29.13
CA GLN A 102 70.23 66.22 29.73
C GLN A 102 68.81 66.56 30.23
N LEU A 103 68.62 67.72 30.85
CA LEU A 103 67.30 68.18 31.28
C LEU A 103 66.34 68.33 30.10
N LEU A 104 66.76 69.00 29.01
CA LEU A 104 65.93 69.17 27.82
C LEU A 104 65.60 67.83 27.15
N SER A 105 66.56 66.90 27.10
CA SER A 105 66.32 65.54 26.61
C SER A 105 65.31 64.78 27.47
N ALA A 106 65.43 64.85 28.81
CA ALA A 106 64.51 64.21 29.73
C ALA A 106 63.08 64.78 29.60
N MET A 107 62.95 66.08 29.36
CA MET A 107 61.66 66.72 29.12
C MET A 107 61.06 66.32 27.76
N ASN A 108 61.86 66.16 26.71
CA ASN A 108 61.40 65.61 25.43
C ASN A 108 60.92 64.15 25.59
N SER A 109 61.63 63.33 26.37
CA SER A 109 61.17 61.97 26.70
C SER A 109 59.90 61.97 27.55
N MET A 110 59.72 62.98 28.40
CA MET A 110 58.48 63.16 29.17
C MET A 110 57.30 63.55 28.28
N LEU A 111 57.50 64.41 27.27
CA LEU A 111 56.50 64.72 26.24
C LEU A 111 56.13 63.46 25.44
N GLU A 112 57.12 62.68 25.00
CA GLU A 112 56.91 61.45 24.24
C GLU A 112 56.15 60.38 25.05
N ASN A 113 56.46 60.26 26.34
CA ASN A 113 55.69 59.42 27.26
C ASN A 113 54.26 59.96 27.48
N ALA A 114 54.07 61.27 27.64
CA ALA A 114 52.75 61.87 27.78
C ALA A 114 51.88 61.68 26.53
N GLU A 115 52.43 61.89 25.33
CA GLU A 115 51.76 61.61 24.05
C GLU A 115 51.37 60.14 23.93
N SER A 116 52.28 59.21 24.29
CA SER A 116 51.99 57.78 24.25
C SER A 116 50.87 57.37 25.23
N LEU A 117 50.78 58.02 26.39
CA LEU A 117 49.74 57.79 27.40
C LEU A 117 48.38 58.34 26.94
N VAL A 118 48.35 59.52 26.31
CA VAL A 118 47.12 60.10 25.74
C VAL A 118 46.60 59.25 24.57
N GLN A 119 47.49 58.82 23.65
CA GLN A 119 47.11 57.92 22.56
C GLN A 119 46.65 56.53 23.06
N SER A 120 47.24 56.05 24.17
CA SER A 120 46.84 54.83 24.87
C SER A 120 45.43 54.96 25.47
N GLU A 121 45.13 56.08 26.14
CA GLU A 121 43.81 56.37 26.72
C GLU A 121 42.73 56.51 25.64
N GLU A 122 43.00 57.23 24.54
CA GLU A 122 42.05 57.38 23.43
C GLU A 122 41.73 56.04 22.77
N LYS A 123 42.75 55.20 22.50
CA LYS A 123 42.53 53.84 21.98
C LYS A 123 41.74 52.97 22.96
N ARG A 124 41.98 53.08 24.26
CA ARG A 124 41.27 52.34 25.31
C ARG A 124 39.80 52.76 25.38
N ASN A 125 39.51 54.06 25.35
CA ASN A 125 38.15 54.60 25.38
C ASN A 125 37.38 54.26 24.10
N ALA A 126 38.03 54.37 22.93
CA ALA A 126 37.44 53.96 21.65
C ALA A 126 37.15 52.45 21.61
N LEU A 127 38.05 51.62 22.15
CA LEU A 127 37.85 50.18 22.28
C LEU A 127 36.69 49.85 23.24
N GLN A 128 36.63 50.50 24.41
CA GLN A 128 35.51 50.32 25.36
C GLN A 128 34.17 50.73 24.72
N GLY A 129 34.11 51.86 24.02
CA GLY A 129 32.90 52.30 23.33
C GLY A 129 32.47 51.32 22.23
N SER A 130 33.43 50.81 21.45
CA SER A 130 33.18 49.81 20.41
C SER A 130 32.69 48.47 20.98
N ILE A 131 33.21 48.05 22.13
CA ILE A 131 32.76 46.84 22.83
C ILE A 131 31.35 47.03 23.39
N ILE A 132 31.01 48.18 23.96
CA ILE A 132 29.66 48.46 24.47
C ILE A 132 28.64 48.44 23.32
N GLN A 133 28.95 49.07 22.19
CA GLN A 133 28.11 49.02 20.99
C GLN A 133 27.93 47.58 20.47
N LEU A 134 29.01 46.80 20.46
CA LEU A 134 28.95 45.38 20.10
C LEU A 134 28.04 44.60 21.07
N LEU A 135 28.19 44.79 22.38
CA LEU A 135 27.37 44.12 23.40
C LEU A 135 25.89 44.48 23.27
N GLU A 136 25.57 45.74 22.97
CA GLU A 136 24.20 46.19 22.72
C GLU A 136 23.61 45.53 21.46
N GLN A 137 24.38 45.46 20.38
CA GLN A 137 23.94 44.80 19.14
C GLN A 137 23.78 43.28 19.31
N VAL A 138 24.66 42.63 20.08
CA VAL A 138 24.58 41.20 20.43
C VAL A 138 23.39 40.92 21.35
N SER A 139 23.00 41.86 22.22
CA SER A 139 21.80 41.72 23.05
C SER A 139 20.53 41.56 22.22
N ASN A 140 20.42 42.29 21.10
CA ASN A 140 19.28 42.17 20.18
C ASN A 140 19.25 40.80 19.47
N VAL A 141 20.43 40.28 19.11
CA VAL A 141 20.58 38.92 18.55
C VAL A 141 20.17 37.86 19.57
N ALA A 142 20.54 38.03 20.84
CA ALA A 142 20.14 37.15 21.93
C ALA A 142 18.62 37.18 22.22
N GLN A 143 17.94 38.28 21.90
CA GLN A 143 16.48 38.40 21.94
C GLN A 143 15.78 37.80 20.71
N GLY A 144 16.54 37.21 19.78
CA GLY A 144 16.01 36.55 18.59
C GLY A 144 15.87 37.45 17.36
N ASP A 145 16.29 38.72 17.42
CA ASP A 145 16.32 39.58 16.23
C ASP A 145 17.57 39.34 15.40
N LEU A 146 17.50 38.33 14.53
CA LEU A 146 18.54 38.02 13.55
C LEU A 146 18.45 38.90 12.31
N SER A 147 17.56 39.90 12.22
CA SER A 147 17.38 40.68 10.98
C SER A 147 18.47 41.73 10.74
N ARG A 148 19.22 42.09 11.78
CA ARG A 148 20.21 43.18 11.76
C ARG A 148 21.63 42.67 11.57
N GLU A 149 22.47 43.49 10.95
CA GLU A 149 23.92 43.28 10.87
C GLU A 149 24.63 44.06 11.97
N VAL A 150 25.68 43.47 12.52
CA VAL A 150 26.51 44.07 13.56
C VAL A 150 27.61 44.89 12.88
N ILE A 151 27.62 46.20 13.06
CA ILE A 151 28.61 47.10 12.42
C ILE A 151 29.40 47.82 13.51
N VAL A 152 30.70 47.54 13.61
CA VAL A 152 31.61 48.19 14.56
C VAL A 152 32.82 48.75 13.82
N LYS A 153 33.26 49.97 14.18
CA LYS A 153 34.43 50.62 13.60
C LYS A 153 35.67 50.40 14.49
N GLY A 154 36.77 49.90 13.92
CA GLY A 154 38.07 49.71 14.57
C GLY A 154 38.65 48.31 14.39
N ASP A 155 39.98 48.18 14.34
CA ASP A 155 40.69 46.92 13.95
C ASP A 155 40.31 45.70 14.80
N PHE A 156 40.33 45.84 16.13
CA PHE A 156 40.08 44.71 17.03
C PHE A 156 38.58 44.38 17.17
N ALA A 157 37.76 45.41 17.35
CA ALA A 157 36.32 45.24 17.49
C ALA A 157 35.63 44.83 16.18
N GLY A 158 36.20 45.20 15.02
CA GLY A 158 35.75 44.79 13.69
C GLY A 158 35.90 43.29 13.44
N THR A 159 37.05 42.70 13.78
CA THR A 159 37.26 41.24 13.64
C THR A 159 36.27 40.43 14.49
N LEU A 160 35.94 40.94 15.67
CA LEU A 160 34.93 40.32 16.53
C LEU A 160 33.51 40.49 15.95
N ALA A 161 33.18 41.67 15.41
CA ALA A 161 31.92 41.92 14.72
C ALA A 161 31.74 41.01 13.50
N ASP A 162 32.78 40.79 12.70
CA ASP A 162 32.75 39.87 11.55
C ASP A 162 32.49 38.42 11.98
N SER A 163 33.14 37.97 13.07
CA SER A 163 32.89 36.65 13.65
C SER A 163 31.45 36.50 14.15
N PHE A 164 30.90 37.54 14.77
CA PHE A 164 29.49 37.58 15.17
C PHE A 164 28.53 37.57 13.97
N ASN A 165 28.82 38.35 12.92
CA ASN A 165 28.03 38.36 11.69
C ASN A 165 28.05 37.00 10.99
N TYR A 166 29.19 36.30 10.98
CA TYR A 166 29.29 34.94 10.46
C TYR A 166 28.39 33.98 11.27
N MET A 167 28.45 34.05 12.61
CA MET A 167 27.56 33.26 13.47
C MET A 167 26.08 33.58 13.25
N ILE A 168 25.71 34.85 13.11
CA ILE A 168 24.34 35.28 12.79
C ILE A 168 23.93 34.70 11.43
N SER A 169 24.80 34.73 10.42
CA SER A 169 24.53 34.14 9.10
C SER A 169 24.27 32.63 9.18
N GLU A 170 25.10 31.88 9.93
CA GLU A 170 24.88 30.45 10.13
C GLU A 170 23.60 30.16 10.93
N LEU A 171 23.30 30.96 11.97
CA LEU A 171 22.03 30.86 12.70
C LEU A 171 20.83 31.13 11.79
N ARG A 172 20.87 32.17 10.96
CA ARG A 172 19.83 32.47 9.94
C ARG A 172 19.62 31.27 9.02
N ARG A 173 20.72 30.67 8.53
CA ARG A 173 20.67 29.50 7.64
C ARG A 173 20.00 28.30 8.32
N VAL A 174 20.39 27.99 9.55
CA VAL A 174 19.79 26.89 10.34
C VAL A 174 18.31 27.15 10.62
N ILE A 175 17.95 28.35 11.10
CA ILE A 175 16.55 28.71 11.39
C ILE A 175 15.68 28.60 10.14
N LYS A 176 16.17 29.12 9.00
CA LYS A 176 15.46 29.01 7.72
C LYS A 176 15.28 27.56 7.30
N GLN A 177 16.33 26.74 7.42
CA GLN A 177 16.26 25.32 7.08
C GLN A 177 15.27 24.57 8.01
N VAL A 178 15.21 24.91 9.30
CA VAL A 178 14.23 24.35 10.23
C VAL A 178 12.81 24.80 9.89
N GLN A 179 12.59 26.06 9.51
CA GLN A 179 11.27 26.54 9.04
C GLN A 179 10.80 25.77 7.80
N GLU A 180 11.66 25.65 6.77
CA GLU A 180 11.35 24.92 5.53
C GLU A 180 11.06 23.43 5.80
N MET A 181 11.89 22.77 6.64
CA MET A 181 11.65 21.38 7.02
C MET A 181 10.35 21.19 7.82
N SER A 182 10.03 22.12 8.73
CA SER A 182 8.79 22.05 9.52
C SER A 182 7.55 22.20 8.64
N GLU A 183 7.57 23.12 7.68
CA GLU A 183 6.50 23.29 6.70
C GLU A 183 6.34 22.04 5.81
N GLN A 184 7.45 21.45 5.38
CA GLN A 184 7.43 20.21 4.59
C GLN A 184 6.87 19.02 5.38
N VAL A 185 7.21 18.89 6.67
CA VAL A 185 6.63 17.87 7.57
C VAL A 185 5.13 18.12 7.74
N ALA A 186 4.69 19.35 8.02
CA ALA A 186 3.27 19.66 8.16
C ALA A 186 2.46 19.32 6.90
N LYS A 187 2.97 19.68 5.72
CA LYS A 187 2.34 19.35 4.42
C LYS A 187 2.27 17.84 4.19
N THR A 188 3.35 17.12 4.47
CA THR A 188 3.40 15.66 4.30
C THR A 188 2.45 14.96 5.27
N SER A 189 2.39 15.41 6.53
CA SER A 189 1.45 14.91 7.54
C SER A 189 0.00 15.12 7.10
N SER A 190 -0.36 16.32 6.63
CA SER A 190 -1.72 16.61 6.12
C SER A 190 -2.11 15.72 4.94
N SER A 191 -1.21 15.56 3.96
CA SER A 191 -1.44 14.67 2.82
C SER A 191 -1.61 13.21 3.28
N THR A 192 -0.77 12.75 4.20
CA THR A 192 -0.84 11.37 4.73
C THR A 192 -2.13 11.16 5.53
N GLN A 193 -2.60 12.16 6.25
CA GLN A 193 -3.88 12.12 6.97
C GLN A 193 -5.08 11.96 6.02
N SER A 194 -5.06 12.66 4.88
CA SER A 194 -6.07 12.48 3.83
C SER A 194 -6.07 11.04 3.31
N THR A 195 -4.90 10.50 2.96
CA THR A 195 -4.76 9.10 2.50
C THR A 195 -5.25 8.11 3.55
N THR A 196 -4.91 8.35 4.82
CA THR A 196 -5.33 7.50 5.95
C THR A 196 -6.85 7.49 6.10
N THR A 197 -7.50 8.64 5.90
CA THR A 197 -8.97 8.77 5.94
C THR A 197 -9.64 7.99 4.82
N SER A 198 -9.10 8.05 3.59
CA SER A 198 -9.57 7.21 2.48
C SER A 198 -9.39 5.72 2.77
N LEU A 199 -8.24 5.33 3.36
CA LEU A 199 -7.98 3.95 3.74
C LEU A 199 -9.00 3.41 4.76
N VAL A 200 -9.48 4.24 5.71
CA VAL A 200 -10.56 3.85 6.63
C VAL A 200 -11.83 3.48 5.86
N GLN A 201 -12.22 4.31 4.89
CA GLN A 201 -13.43 4.10 4.09
C GLN A 201 -13.31 2.82 3.23
N GLU A 202 -12.15 2.61 2.59
CA GLU A 202 -11.89 1.40 1.79
C GLU A 202 -11.88 0.14 2.66
N THR A 203 -11.28 0.20 3.86
CA THR A 203 -11.24 -0.94 4.80
C THR A 203 -12.66 -1.28 5.29
N GLN A 204 -13.52 -0.28 5.49
CA GLN A 204 -14.92 -0.51 5.83
C GLN A 204 -15.68 -1.19 4.68
N ALA A 205 -15.52 -0.69 3.45
CA ALA A 205 -16.12 -1.32 2.27
C ALA A 205 -15.62 -2.77 2.07
N GLN A 206 -14.33 -3.03 2.32
CA GLN A 206 -13.75 -4.37 2.28
C GLN A 206 -14.37 -5.29 3.33
N THR A 207 -14.65 -4.77 4.53
CA THR A 207 -15.34 -5.54 5.59
C THR A 207 -16.72 -5.97 5.14
N ASP A 208 -17.50 -5.04 4.57
CA ASP A 208 -18.84 -5.33 4.06
C ASP A 208 -18.79 -6.36 2.91
N GLN A 209 -17.80 -6.26 2.02
CA GLN A 209 -17.59 -7.21 0.93
C GLN A 209 -17.26 -8.62 1.45
N VAL A 210 -16.40 -8.72 2.47
CA VAL A 210 -16.04 -10.00 3.10
C VAL A 210 -17.28 -10.66 3.73
N ILE A 211 -18.14 -9.89 4.39
CA ILE A 211 -19.39 -10.39 4.96
C ILE A 211 -20.31 -10.92 3.86
N GLN A 212 -20.47 -10.17 2.77
CA GLN A 212 -21.31 -10.59 1.63
C GLN A 212 -20.80 -11.89 0.98
N VAL A 213 -19.49 -11.98 0.73
CA VAL A 213 -18.89 -13.19 0.15
C VAL A 213 -19.03 -14.38 1.10
N THR A 214 -18.82 -14.18 2.40
CA THR A 214 -19.00 -15.23 3.42
C THR A 214 -20.43 -15.76 3.42
N LYS A 215 -21.43 -14.87 3.38
CA LYS A 215 -22.83 -15.25 3.28
C LYS A 215 -23.14 -16.04 2.00
N ALA A 216 -22.61 -15.60 0.85
CA ALA A 216 -22.79 -16.31 -0.41
C ALA A 216 -22.20 -17.73 -0.37
N ILE A 217 -21.10 -17.93 0.37
CA ILE A 217 -20.50 -19.26 0.57
C ILE A 217 -21.37 -20.15 1.47
N GLU A 218 -22.01 -19.60 2.51
CA GLU A 218 -22.97 -20.35 3.34
C GLU A 218 -24.21 -20.79 2.54
N GLU A 219 -24.74 -19.90 1.70
CA GLU A 219 -25.83 -20.21 0.77
C GLU A 219 -25.40 -21.29 -0.24
N MET A 220 -24.16 -21.20 -0.76
CA MET A 220 -23.59 -22.20 -1.65
C MET A 220 -23.44 -23.56 -0.96
N ALA A 221 -22.98 -23.62 0.29
CA ALA A 221 -22.87 -24.86 1.06
C ALA A 221 -24.25 -25.54 1.22
N THR A 222 -25.28 -24.75 1.53
CA THR A 222 -26.67 -25.24 1.61
C THR A 222 -27.17 -25.77 0.26
N SER A 223 -26.82 -25.08 -0.84
CA SER A 223 -27.17 -25.53 -2.19
C SER A 223 -26.48 -26.84 -2.57
N ILE A 224 -25.20 -27.00 -2.23
CA ILE A 224 -24.42 -28.23 -2.49
C ILE A 224 -25.04 -29.42 -1.74
N GLN A 225 -25.45 -29.21 -0.49
CA GLN A 225 -26.14 -30.23 0.30
C GLN A 225 -27.43 -30.69 -0.39
N ARG A 226 -28.26 -29.74 -0.84
CA ARG A 226 -29.49 -30.05 -1.59
C ARG A 226 -29.23 -30.79 -2.90
N VAL A 227 -28.18 -30.42 -3.65
CA VAL A 227 -27.80 -31.13 -4.89
C VAL A 227 -27.40 -32.57 -4.57
N THR A 228 -26.64 -32.78 -3.49
CA THR A 228 -26.22 -34.11 -3.04
C THR A 228 -27.42 -34.98 -2.65
N GLU A 229 -28.36 -34.44 -1.88
CA GLU A 229 -29.59 -35.14 -1.49
C GLU A 229 -30.44 -35.52 -2.72
N ASN A 230 -30.61 -34.59 -3.66
CA ASN A 230 -31.33 -34.85 -4.91
C ASN A 230 -30.62 -35.89 -5.79
N ALA A 231 -29.28 -35.90 -5.80
CA ALA A 231 -28.50 -36.91 -6.52
C ALA A 231 -28.77 -38.30 -5.93
N VAL A 232 -28.72 -38.46 -4.60
CA VAL A 232 -29.03 -39.74 -3.93
C VAL A 232 -30.45 -40.22 -4.21
N LEU A 233 -31.44 -39.31 -4.14
CA LEU A 233 -32.82 -39.64 -4.48
C LEU A 233 -32.95 -40.07 -5.95
N SER A 234 -32.30 -39.34 -6.85
CA SER A 234 -32.32 -39.66 -8.28
C SER A 234 -31.67 -41.02 -8.57
N ALA A 235 -30.59 -41.38 -7.87
CA ALA A 235 -29.94 -42.69 -8.03
C ALA A 235 -30.90 -43.82 -7.62
N THR A 236 -31.64 -43.60 -6.54
CA THR A 236 -32.64 -44.56 -6.05
C THR A 236 -33.76 -44.75 -7.09
N VAL A 237 -34.28 -43.66 -7.64
CA VAL A 237 -35.31 -43.70 -8.69
C VAL A 237 -34.77 -44.39 -9.95
N ALA A 238 -33.54 -44.09 -10.38
CA ALA A 238 -32.89 -44.75 -11.51
C ALA A 238 -32.78 -46.27 -11.33
N GLN A 239 -32.36 -46.68 -10.13
CA GLN A 239 -32.23 -48.10 -9.78
C GLN A 239 -33.59 -48.81 -9.75
N GLN A 240 -34.63 -48.13 -9.28
CA GLN A 240 -35.99 -48.65 -9.30
C GLN A 240 -36.51 -48.77 -10.74
N SER A 241 -36.27 -47.78 -11.60
CA SER A 241 -36.62 -47.83 -13.02
C SER A 241 -35.90 -48.98 -13.75
N LEU A 242 -34.62 -49.21 -13.45
CA LEU A 242 -33.86 -50.33 -13.98
C LEU A 242 -34.48 -51.68 -13.57
N ASN A 243 -34.85 -51.84 -12.30
CA ASN A 243 -35.50 -53.07 -11.83
C ASN A 243 -36.86 -53.30 -12.49
N ASN A 244 -37.67 -52.24 -12.63
CA ASN A 244 -38.97 -52.30 -13.30
C ASN A 244 -38.82 -52.66 -14.79
N ALA A 245 -37.82 -52.09 -15.47
CA ALA A 245 -37.53 -52.42 -16.86
C ALA A 245 -37.12 -53.89 -17.03
N LYS A 246 -36.27 -54.41 -16.13
CA LYS A 246 -35.89 -55.84 -16.12
C LYS A 246 -37.08 -56.78 -15.93
N GLN A 247 -37.94 -56.49 -14.95
CA GLN A 247 -39.17 -57.26 -14.73
C GLN A 247 -40.12 -57.17 -15.94
N GLY A 248 -40.24 -55.99 -16.55
CA GLY A 248 -41.00 -55.81 -17.78
C GLY A 248 -40.46 -56.64 -18.94
N THR A 249 -39.14 -56.66 -19.13
CA THR A 249 -38.47 -57.44 -20.18
C THR A 249 -38.73 -58.93 -20.00
N GLU A 250 -38.66 -59.43 -18.78
CA GLU A 250 -39.00 -60.82 -18.45
C GLU A 250 -40.47 -61.14 -18.75
N ALA A 251 -41.41 -60.25 -18.37
CA ALA A 251 -42.83 -60.43 -18.66
C ALA A 251 -43.12 -60.43 -20.17
N VAL A 252 -42.45 -59.57 -20.94
CA VAL A 252 -42.53 -59.56 -22.41
C VAL A 252 -41.97 -60.85 -23.00
N GLN A 253 -40.83 -61.33 -22.52
CA GLN A 253 -40.23 -62.59 -22.98
C GLN A 253 -41.17 -63.77 -22.75
N ASN A 254 -41.76 -63.87 -21.56
CA ASN A 254 -42.78 -64.86 -21.23
C ASN A 254 -44.01 -64.78 -22.16
N THR A 255 -44.40 -63.55 -22.56
CA THR A 255 -45.49 -63.32 -23.50
C THR A 255 -45.15 -63.82 -24.91
N ILE A 256 -43.93 -63.54 -25.40
CA ILE A 256 -43.45 -64.01 -26.72
C ILE A 256 -43.43 -65.55 -26.75
N GLU A 257 -42.95 -66.18 -25.68
CA GLU A 257 -42.98 -67.64 -25.55
C GLU A 257 -44.41 -68.19 -25.51
N GLY A 258 -45.32 -67.52 -24.81
CA GLY A 258 -46.75 -67.82 -24.80
C GLY A 258 -47.36 -67.78 -26.20
N MET A 259 -47.10 -66.72 -26.97
CA MET A 259 -47.54 -66.58 -28.37
C MET A 259 -46.98 -67.70 -29.25
N SER A 260 -45.72 -68.08 -29.06
CA SER A 260 -45.11 -69.21 -29.79
C SER A 260 -45.83 -70.54 -29.50
N ARG A 261 -46.19 -70.80 -28.23
CA ARG A 261 -46.99 -71.98 -27.86
C ARG A 261 -48.39 -71.95 -28.48
N ILE A 262 -49.08 -70.81 -28.43
CA ILE A 262 -50.41 -70.65 -29.04
C ILE A 262 -50.33 -70.90 -30.55
N ARG A 263 -49.33 -70.34 -31.23
CA ARG A 263 -49.10 -70.57 -32.66
C ARG A 263 -48.95 -72.06 -32.99
N GLY A 264 -48.18 -72.80 -32.18
CA GLY A 264 -48.04 -74.25 -32.32
C GLY A 264 -49.37 -74.99 -32.18
N GLN A 265 -50.17 -74.63 -31.17
CA GLN A 265 -51.48 -75.24 -30.91
C GLN A 265 -52.49 -74.95 -32.03
N VAL A 266 -52.51 -73.73 -32.57
CA VAL A 266 -53.35 -73.33 -33.71
C VAL A 266 -52.98 -74.15 -34.94
N GLN A 267 -51.68 -74.31 -35.23
CA GLN A 267 -51.20 -75.13 -36.34
C GLN A 267 -51.57 -76.61 -36.20
N GLU A 268 -51.45 -77.18 -34.99
CA GLU A 268 -51.87 -78.57 -34.74
C GLU A 268 -53.38 -78.74 -34.92
N THR A 269 -54.17 -77.78 -34.45
CA THR A 269 -55.64 -77.78 -34.56
C THR A 269 -56.08 -77.66 -36.02
N SER A 270 -55.46 -76.78 -36.80
CA SER A 270 -55.67 -76.66 -38.25
C SER A 270 -55.39 -77.98 -38.98
N LYS A 271 -54.29 -78.70 -38.63
CA LYS A 271 -54.00 -80.04 -39.17
C LYS A 271 -55.10 -81.06 -38.84
N LYS A 272 -55.61 -81.06 -37.61
CA LYS A 272 -56.71 -81.96 -37.18
C LYS A 272 -58.00 -81.67 -37.93
N LEU A 273 -58.35 -80.39 -38.10
CA LEU A 273 -59.53 -79.97 -38.86
C LEU A 273 -59.42 -80.32 -40.35
N LYS A 274 -58.23 -80.16 -40.94
CA LYS A 274 -57.99 -80.57 -42.33
C LYS A 274 -58.23 -82.07 -42.52
N ARG A 275 -57.67 -82.91 -41.62
CA ARG A 275 -57.92 -84.35 -41.63
C ARG A 275 -59.40 -84.69 -41.42
N LEU A 276 -60.10 -83.97 -40.55
CA LEU A 276 -61.55 -84.14 -40.35
C LEU A 276 -62.34 -83.81 -41.63
N GLY A 277 -61.95 -82.76 -42.35
CA GLY A 277 -62.52 -82.40 -43.65
C GLY A 277 -62.31 -83.49 -44.70
N GLU A 278 -61.08 -84.01 -44.79
CA GLU A 278 -60.71 -85.13 -45.68
C GLU A 278 -61.50 -86.40 -45.35
N SER A 279 -61.55 -86.82 -44.08
CA SER A 279 -62.35 -87.99 -43.67
C SER A 279 -63.86 -87.79 -43.88
N SER A 280 -64.36 -86.56 -43.70
CA SER A 280 -65.77 -86.26 -43.99
C SER A 280 -66.08 -86.35 -45.49
N GLN A 281 -65.13 -85.97 -46.35
CA GLN A 281 -65.24 -86.17 -47.80
C GLN A 281 -65.31 -87.65 -48.18
N GLU A 282 -64.44 -88.49 -47.63
CA GLU A 282 -64.49 -89.95 -47.83
C GLU A 282 -65.82 -90.56 -47.38
N ILE A 283 -66.34 -90.14 -46.21
CA ILE A 283 -67.65 -90.58 -45.73
C ILE A 283 -68.76 -90.14 -46.69
N GLY A 284 -68.69 -88.90 -47.20
CA GLY A 284 -69.65 -88.38 -48.18
C GLY A 284 -69.71 -89.24 -49.45
N GLU A 285 -68.56 -89.66 -49.97
CA GLU A 285 -68.47 -90.56 -51.13
C GLU A 285 -69.09 -91.94 -50.83
N ILE A 286 -68.80 -92.52 -49.67
CA ILE A 286 -69.39 -93.79 -49.24
C ILE A 286 -70.91 -93.67 -49.11
N VAL A 287 -71.41 -92.60 -48.50
CA VAL A 287 -72.85 -92.37 -48.30
C VAL A 287 -73.57 -92.19 -49.65
N GLN A 288 -72.93 -91.57 -50.63
CA GLN A 288 -73.46 -91.50 -52.01
C GLN A 288 -73.56 -92.89 -52.65
N ILE A 289 -72.53 -93.73 -52.48
CA ILE A 289 -72.54 -95.12 -52.97
C ILE A 289 -73.67 -95.91 -52.29
N ILE A 290 -73.81 -95.85 -50.96
CA ILE A 290 -74.89 -96.55 -50.23
C ILE A 290 -76.24 -96.04 -50.72
N GLY A 291 -76.42 -94.72 -50.89
CA GLY A 291 -77.65 -94.15 -51.44
C GLY A 291 -77.97 -94.69 -52.85
N SER A 292 -76.95 -94.88 -53.69
CA SER A 292 -77.12 -95.51 -55.02
C SER A 292 -77.49 -96.99 -54.93
N ILE A 293 -76.90 -97.74 -53.99
CA ILE A 293 -77.21 -99.14 -53.73
C ILE A 293 -78.64 -99.26 -53.22
N SER A 294 -79.05 -98.47 -52.22
CA SER A 294 -80.40 -98.50 -51.67
C SER A 294 -81.46 -98.15 -52.73
N LYS A 295 -81.19 -97.20 -53.63
CA LYS A 295 -82.07 -96.96 -54.79
C LYS A 295 -82.14 -98.18 -55.70
N ARG A 296 -81.01 -98.79 -56.06
CA ARG A 296 -80.96 -99.97 -56.91
C ARG A 296 -81.68 -101.16 -56.28
N THR A 297 -81.51 -101.40 -54.97
CA THR A 297 -82.21 -102.42 -54.21
C THR A 297 -83.72 -102.17 -54.18
N SER A 298 -84.15 -100.91 -54.02
CA SER A 298 -85.58 -100.55 -54.11
C SER A 298 -86.16 -100.87 -55.49
N TYR A 299 -85.42 -100.59 -56.57
CA TYR A 299 -85.85 -100.96 -57.92
C TYR A 299 -85.90 -102.48 -58.15
N LEU A 300 -84.90 -103.23 -57.68
CA LEU A 300 -84.89 -104.69 -57.77
C LEU A 300 -86.05 -105.30 -56.97
N ALA A 301 -86.31 -104.79 -55.78
CA ALA A 301 -87.40 -105.24 -54.91
C ALA A 301 -88.77 -104.96 -55.53
N LEU A 302 -88.96 -103.77 -56.10
CA LEU A 302 -90.18 -103.44 -56.84
C LEU A 302 -90.40 -104.38 -58.03
N ASN A 303 -89.35 -104.64 -58.83
CA ASN A 303 -89.43 -105.59 -59.94
C ASN A 303 -89.78 -107.01 -59.45
N ALA A 304 -89.19 -107.45 -58.33
CA ALA A 304 -89.50 -108.74 -57.73
C ALA A 304 -90.94 -108.82 -57.19
N ALA A 305 -91.46 -107.72 -56.62
CA ALA A 305 -92.85 -107.64 -56.15
C ALA A 305 -93.84 -107.73 -57.33
N ILE A 306 -93.57 -107.01 -58.43
CA ILE A 306 -94.36 -107.09 -59.66
C ILE A 306 -94.39 -108.53 -60.19
N GLN A 307 -93.23 -109.17 -60.29
CA GLN A 307 -93.11 -110.52 -60.84
C GLN A 307 -93.68 -111.60 -59.91
N ALA A 308 -93.66 -111.37 -58.59
CA ALA A 308 -94.33 -112.21 -57.60
C ALA A 308 -95.87 -112.06 -57.63
N ALA A 309 -96.38 -110.85 -57.89
CA ALA A 309 -97.81 -110.62 -58.12
C ALA A 309 -98.29 -111.30 -59.42
N GLU A 310 -97.44 -111.34 -60.45
CA GLU A 310 -97.70 -112.02 -61.73
C GLU A 310 -97.81 -113.56 -61.58
N ALA A 311 -97.09 -114.15 -60.62
CA ALA A 311 -97.15 -115.59 -60.29
C ALA A 311 -98.38 -116.01 -59.46
N GLY A 312 -99.29 -115.09 -59.12
CA GLY A 312 -100.56 -115.38 -58.45
C GLY A 312 -100.40 -116.02 -57.05
N ALA A 313 -101.21 -117.06 -56.75
CA ALA A 313 -101.25 -117.69 -55.42
C ALA A 313 -99.91 -118.32 -54.98
N ALA A 314 -99.05 -118.73 -55.92
CA ALA A 314 -97.73 -119.29 -55.63
C ALA A 314 -96.67 -118.21 -55.28
N GLY A 315 -96.88 -116.97 -55.73
CA GLY A 315 -95.95 -115.84 -55.53
C GLY A 315 -96.27 -114.96 -54.34
N HIS A 316 -97.40 -115.17 -53.64
CA HIS A 316 -97.87 -114.27 -52.58
C HIS A 316 -96.84 -114.08 -51.45
N GLY A 317 -96.19 -115.16 -50.98
CA GLY A 317 -95.13 -115.07 -49.97
C GLY A 317 -93.89 -114.30 -50.44
N PHE A 318 -93.55 -114.38 -51.73
CA PHE A 318 -92.44 -113.63 -52.32
C PHE A 318 -92.77 -112.15 -52.51
N SER A 319 -94.03 -111.82 -52.83
CA SER A 319 -94.49 -110.42 -52.98
C SER A 319 -94.38 -109.65 -51.68
N VAL A 320 -94.79 -110.24 -50.57
CA VAL A 320 -94.70 -109.61 -49.23
C VAL A 320 -93.25 -109.35 -48.84
N VAL A 321 -92.35 -110.30 -49.11
CA VAL A 321 -90.91 -110.12 -48.84
C VAL A 321 -90.32 -109.02 -49.73
N ALA A 322 -90.71 -108.97 -51.00
CA ALA A 322 -90.23 -107.96 -51.94
C ALA A 322 -90.70 -106.54 -51.56
N GLU A 323 -91.96 -106.36 -51.16
CA GLU A 323 -92.46 -105.07 -50.64
C GLU A 323 -91.73 -104.63 -49.37
N GLU A 324 -91.40 -105.56 -48.46
CA GLU A 324 -90.65 -105.24 -47.25
C GLU A 324 -89.18 -104.86 -47.55
N ILE A 325 -88.55 -105.51 -48.54
CA ILE A 325 -87.22 -105.11 -49.03
C ILE A 325 -87.27 -103.72 -49.68
N GLU A 326 -88.29 -103.42 -50.49
CA GLU A 326 -88.46 -102.09 -51.09
C GLU A 326 -88.62 -101.02 -50.02
N ARG A 327 -89.48 -101.27 -49.02
CA ARG A 327 -89.70 -100.36 -47.89
C ARG A 327 -88.42 -100.13 -47.09
N LEU A 328 -87.64 -101.17 -46.83
CA LEU A 328 -86.34 -101.07 -46.14
C LEU A 328 -85.31 -100.30 -46.98
N ALA A 329 -85.28 -100.54 -48.29
CA ALA A 329 -84.40 -99.85 -49.22
C ALA A 329 -84.73 -98.35 -49.32
N LYS A 330 -86.01 -97.98 -49.36
CA LYS A 330 -86.46 -96.59 -49.32
C LYS A 330 -86.09 -95.90 -48.01
N ARG A 331 -86.31 -96.56 -46.86
CA ARG A 331 -85.87 -96.06 -45.54
C ARG A 331 -84.34 -95.87 -45.48
N SER A 332 -83.57 -96.78 -46.08
CA SER A 332 -82.12 -96.67 -46.18
C SER A 332 -81.69 -95.49 -47.08
N ALA A 333 -82.39 -95.25 -48.18
CA ALA A 333 -82.16 -94.10 -49.06
C ALA A 333 -82.44 -92.75 -48.34
N ASP A 334 -83.51 -92.68 -47.55
CA ASP A 334 -83.84 -91.47 -46.77
C ASP A 334 -82.84 -91.24 -45.63
N ALA A 335 -82.39 -92.32 -44.96
CA ALA A 335 -81.35 -92.25 -43.94
C ALA A 335 -80.00 -91.79 -44.52
N THR A 336 -79.57 -92.35 -45.65
CA THR A 336 -78.33 -91.92 -46.34
C THR A 336 -78.41 -90.48 -46.81
N LYS A 337 -79.56 -89.99 -47.30
CA LYS A 337 -79.75 -88.57 -47.62
C LYS A 337 -79.57 -87.67 -46.40
N SER A 338 -80.08 -88.09 -45.24
CA SER A 338 -79.92 -87.36 -43.97
C SER A 338 -78.45 -87.34 -43.51
N ILE A 339 -77.75 -88.47 -43.61
CA ILE A 339 -76.31 -88.55 -43.30
C ILE A 339 -75.51 -87.67 -44.27
N ASN A 340 -75.83 -87.67 -45.56
CA ASN A 340 -75.14 -86.83 -46.55
C ASN A 340 -75.26 -85.33 -46.22
N ASN A 341 -76.44 -84.89 -45.76
CA ASN A 341 -76.62 -83.52 -45.30
C ASN A 341 -75.77 -83.21 -44.05
N LEU A 342 -75.72 -84.12 -43.08
CA LEU A 342 -74.88 -83.97 -41.88
C LEU A 342 -73.40 -83.88 -42.25
N VAL A 343 -72.92 -84.75 -43.14
CA VAL A 343 -71.54 -84.74 -43.64
C VAL A 343 -71.21 -83.40 -44.30
N LYS A 344 -72.12 -82.88 -45.15
CA LYS A 344 -71.93 -81.58 -45.79
C LYS A 344 -71.84 -80.44 -44.77
N THR A 345 -72.65 -80.47 -43.71
CA THR A 345 -72.57 -79.50 -42.62
C THR A 345 -71.23 -79.59 -41.88
N ILE A 346 -70.73 -80.80 -41.61
CA ILE A 346 -69.41 -81.01 -40.98
C ILE A 346 -68.29 -80.47 -41.88
N GLN A 347 -68.35 -80.70 -43.19
CA GLN A 347 -67.37 -80.17 -44.15
C GLN A 347 -67.33 -78.65 -44.17
N ILE A 348 -68.50 -77.99 -44.20
CA ILE A 348 -68.61 -76.53 -44.15
C ILE A 348 -67.99 -76.02 -42.83
N GLY A 349 -68.39 -76.58 -41.69
CA GLY A 349 -67.87 -76.18 -40.39
C GLY A 349 -66.36 -76.43 -40.23
N ALA A 350 -65.82 -77.50 -40.82
CA ALA A 350 -64.38 -77.76 -40.83
C ALA A 350 -63.60 -76.70 -41.63
N ASN A 351 -64.10 -76.31 -42.80
CA ASN A 351 -63.48 -75.25 -43.62
C ASN A 351 -63.59 -73.86 -42.99
N GLU A 352 -64.72 -73.54 -42.38
CA GLU A 352 -64.90 -72.31 -41.60
C GLU A 352 -63.91 -72.26 -40.42
N ALA A 353 -63.77 -73.36 -39.68
CA ALA A 353 -62.82 -73.46 -38.59
C ALA A 353 -61.37 -73.34 -39.07
N ILE A 354 -61.00 -73.91 -40.22
CA ILE A 354 -59.66 -73.72 -40.80
C ILE A 354 -59.40 -72.24 -41.13
N SER A 355 -60.37 -71.56 -41.73
CA SER A 355 -60.26 -70.13 -42.06
C SER A 355 -60.05 -69.29 -40.80
N ALA A 356 -60.80 -69.57 -39.73
CA ALA A 356 -60.63 -68.93 -38.41
C ALA A 356 -59.26 -69.23 -37.76
N MET A 357 -58.70 -70.42 -38.00
CA MET A 357 -57.34 -70.77 -37.52
C MET A 357 -56.24 -70.03 -38.29
N GLU A 358 -56.42 -69.76 -39.59
CA GLU A 358 -55.49 -68.94 -40.36
C GLU A 358 -55.50 -67.47 -39.93
N GLU A 359 -56.67 -66.93 -39.59
CA GLU A 359 -56.81 -65.60 -39.01
C GLU A 359 -56.16 -65.53 -37.62
N SER A 360 -56.48 -66.47 -36.72
CA SER A 360 -55.80 -66.60 -35.42
C SER A 360 -54.28 -66.69 -35.54
N THR A 361 -53.76 -67.36 -36.59
CA THR A 361 -52.31 -67.45 -36.82
C THR A 361 -51.70 -66.08 -37.12
N ARG A 362 -52.39 -65.24 -37.91
CA ARG A 362 -51.95 -63.86 -38.20
C ARG A 362 -51.96 -63.01 -36.93
N GLU A 363 -53.04 -63.05 -36.16
CA GLU A 363 -53.14 -62.30 -34.91
C GLU A 363 -52.04 -62.65 -33.90
N VAL A 364 -51.69 -63.93 -33.77
CA VAL A 364 -50.62 -64.38 -32.87
C VAL A 364 -49.25 -63.90 -33.35
N VAL A 365 -49.00 -63.86 -34.66
CA VAL A 365 -47.75 -63.32 -35.23
C VAL A 365 -47.65 -61.83 -34.97
N ASP A 366 -48.72 -61.07 -35.21
CA ASP A 366 -48.77 -59.63 -34.97
C ASP A 366 -48.62 -59.32 -33.48
N GLY A 367 -49.28 -60.08 -32.60
CA GLY A 367 -49.14 -59.99 -31.15
C GLY A 367 -47.71 -60.28 -30.67
N SER A 368 -47.06 -61.29 -31.25
CA SER A 368 -45.65 -61.58 -30.97
C SER A 368 -44.72 -60.46 -31.43
N HIS A 369 -45.01 -59.83 -32.57
CA HIS A 369 -44.23 -58.71 -33.09
C HIS A 369 -44.36 -57.48 -32.19
N LEU A 370 -45.58 -57.14 -31.77
CA LEU A 370 -45.84 -56.01 -30.87
C LEU A 370 -45.18 -56.22 -29.49
N ALA A 371 -45.25 -57.43 -28.94
CA ALA A 371 -44.56 -57.78 -27.70
C ALA A 371 -43.05 -57.59 -27.84
N ASN A 372 -42.45 -58.05 -28.94
CA ASN A 372 -41.02 -57.86 -29.21
C ASN A 372 -40.62 -56.37 -29.32
N GLN A 373 -41.47 -55.53 -29.91
CA GLN A 373 -41.23 -54.07 -29.93
C GLN A 373 -41.26 -53.46 -28.52
N ALA A 374 -42.21 -53.87 -27.67
CA ALA A 374 -42.24 -53.44 -26.27
C ALA A 374 -40.97 -53.88 -25.51
N GLY A 375 -40.47 -55.09 -25.76
CA GLY A 375 -39.21 -55.59 -25.17
C GLY A 375 -37.99 -54.74 -25.55
N LYS A 376 -37.90 -54.29 -26.81
CA LYS A 376 -36.84 -53.37 -27.25
C LYS A 376 -36.90 -52.03 -26.52
N ALA A 377 -38.10 -51.45 -26.35
CA ALA A 377 -38.27 -50.20 -25.61
C ALA A 377 -37.84 -50.34 -24.15
N LEU A 378 -38.13 -51.48 -23.51
CA LEU A 378 -37.69 -51.75 -22.13
C LEU A 378 -36.16 -51.91 -22.02
N THR A 379 -35.53 -52.51 -23.02
CA THR A 379 -34.06 -52.59 -23.10
C THR A 379 -33.42 -51.21 -23.22
N GLU A 380 -34.04 -50.30 -23.98
CA GLU A 380 -33.60 -48.90 -24.08
C GLU A 380 -33.75 -48.16 -22.74
N ILE A 381 -34.85 -48.39 -22.01
CA ILE A 381 -35.05 -47.84 -20.65
C ILE A 381 -33.97 -48.35 -19.69
N GLU A 382 -33.61 -49.63 -19.76
CA GLU A 382 -32.51 -50.21 -18.97
C GLU A 382 -31.18 -49.48 -19.26
N ALA A 383 -30.82 -49.31 -20.53
CA ALA A 383 -29.59 -48.62 -20.94
C ALA A 383 -29.57 -47.15 -20.47
N VAL A 384 -30.68 -46.42 -20.63
CA VAL A 384 -30.81 -45.02 -20.19
C VAL A 384 -30.73 -44.92 -18.66
N SER A 385 -31.38 -45.84 -17.94
CA SER A 385 -31.35 -45.87 -16.47
C SER A 385 -29.93 -46.14 -15.94
N GLY A 386 -29.18 -47.04 -16.58
CA GLY A 386 -27.78 -47.29 -16.25
C GLY A 386 -26.89 -46.06 -16.44
N ARG A 387 -27.00 -45.38 -17.59
CA ARG A 387 -26.27 -44.14 -17.87
C ARG A 387 -26.66 -43.00 -16.94
N LEU A 388 -27.92 -42.96 -16.51
CA LEU A 388 -28.40 -41.98 -15.53
C LEU A 388 -27.76 -42.21 -14.15
N ALA A 389 -27.55 -43.46 -13.73
CA ALA A 389 -26.81 -43.79 -12.51
C ALA A 389 -25.34 -43.31 -12.56
N GLU A 390 -24.65 -43.47 -13.70
CA GLU A 390 -23.27 -42.97 -13.90
C GLU A 390 -23.19 -41.43 -13.81
N LEU A 391 -24.13 -40.73 -14.45
CA LEU A 391 -24.22 -39.27 -14.39
C LEU A 391 -24.44 -38.78 -12.96
N ILE A 392 -25.28 -39.47 -12.20
CA ILE A 392 -25.56 -39.13 -10.80
C ILE A 392 -24.33 -39.34 -9.92
N ALA A 393 -23.57 -40.42 -10.13
CA ALA A 393 -22.30 -40.63 -9.44
C ALA A 393 -21.32 -39.49 -9.71
N SER A 394 -21.26 -39.00 -10.96
CA SER A 394 -20.44 -37.85 -11.35
C SER A 394 -20.90 -36.55 -10.68
N ILE A 395 -22.22 -36.32 -10.57
CA ILE A 395 -22.78 -35.16 -9.85
C ILE A 395 -22.43 -35.20 -8.36
N SER A 396 -22.50 -36.37 -7.72
CA SER A 396 -22.12 -36.55 -6.31
C SER A 396 -20.63 -36.27 -6.08
N GLN A 397 -19.77 -36.71 -7.00
CA GLN A 397 -18.33 -36.42 -6.95
C GLN A 397 -18.08 -34.91 -7.09
N ALA A 398 -18.66 -34.26 -8.11
CA ALA A 398 -18.53 -32.82 -8.32
C ALA A 398 -19.06 -32.01 -7.13
N SER A 399 -20.16 -32.44 -6.51
CA SER A 399 -20.73 -31.80 -5.32
C SER A 399 -19.76 -31.89 -4.12
N THR A 400 -19.07 -33.03 -3.97
CA THR A 400 -18.05 -33.20 -2.93
C THR A 400 -16.87 -32.27 -3.14
N GLU A 401 -16.36 -32.16 -4.37
CA GLU A 401 -15.27 -31.23 -4.73
C GLU A 401 -15.68 -29.76 -4.53
N GLN A 402 -16.93 -29.42 -4.87
CA GLN A 402 -17.47 -28.08 -4.67
C GLN A 402 -17.61 -27.75 -3.17
N SER A 403 -17.97 -28.73 -2.33
CA SER A 403 -18.01 -28.57 -0.87
C SER A 403 -16.64 -28.30 -0.27
N GLN A 404 -15.62 -29.04 -0.70
CA GLN A 404 -14.23 -28.81 -0.28
C GLN A 404 -13.73 -27.43 -0.72
N SER A 405 -14.03 -27.04 -1.96
CA SER A 405 -13.68 -25.72 -2.49
C SER A 405 -14.37 -24.59 -1.71
N SER A 406 -15.67 -24.75 -1.41
CA SER A 406 -16.43 -23.78 -0.61
C SER A 406 -15.83 -23.60 0.78
N THR A 407 -15.41 -24.70 1.42
CA THR A 407 -14.72 -24.69 2.72
C THR A 407 -13.39 -23.93 2.64
N ALA A 408 -12.60 -24.15 1.58
CA ALA A 408 -11.35 -23.45 1.36
C ALA A 408 -11.56 -21.94 1.17
N VAL A 409 -12.57 -21.53 0.39
CA VAL A 409 -12.90 -20.10 0.21
C VAL A 409 -13.39 -19.50 1.53
N SER A 410 -14.22 -20.19 2.31
CA SER A 410 -14.66 -19.74 3.64
C SER A 410 -13.46 -19.48 4.57
N SER A 411 -12.49 -20.40 4.61
CA SER A 411 -11.25 -20.22 5.38
C SER A 411 -10.43 -19.02 4.89
N ALA A 412 -10.31 -18.83 3.58
CA ALA A 412 -9.63 -17.67 3.00
C ALA A 412 -10.33 -16.35 3.37
N MET A 413 -11.66 -16.31 3.37
CA MET A 413 -12.43 -15.13 3.79
C MET A 413 -12.25 -14.82 5.28
N ALA A 414 -12.18 -15.84 6.14
CA ALA A 414 -11.86 -15.66 7.55
C ALA A 414 -10.46 -15.05 7.75
N GLN A 415 -9.46 -15.49 6.97
CA GLN A 415 -8.12 -14.90 6.99
C GLN A 415 -8.11 -13.45 6.48
N ILE A 416 -8.83 -13.15 5.39
CA ILE A 416 -8.98 -11.79 4.87
C ILE A 416 -9.64 -10.91 5.92
N SER A 417 -10.71 -11.37 6.57
CA SER A 417 -11.37 -10.63 7.67
C SER A 417 -10.38 -10.25 8.78
N ALA A 418 -9.54 -11.20 9.21
CA ALA A 418 -8.51 -10.95 10.21
C ALA A 418 -7.44 -9.94 9.73
N ILE A 419 -7.06 -9.98 8.45
CA ILE A 419 -6.15 -9.00 7.84
C ILE A 419 -6.79 -7.61 7.76
N THR A 420 -8.07 -7.52 7.36
CA THR A 420 -8.84 -6.28 7.30
C THR A 420 -8.92 -5.63 8.68
N GLN A 421 -9.19 -6.42 9.73
CA GLN A 421 -9.22 -5.93 11.11
C GLN A 421 -7.86 -5.36 11.54
N ARG A 422 -6.77 -6.10 11.29
CA ARG A 422 -5.42 -5.63 11.60
C ARG A 422 -5.04 -4.37 10.83
N THR A 423 -5.49 -4.28 9.57
CA THR A 423 -5.28 -3.10 8.73
C THR A 423 -6.01 -1.89 9.30
N SER A 424 -7.25 -2.05 9.75
CA SER A 424 -8.01 -1.01 10.47
C SER A 424 -7.26 -0.50 11.70
N ASP A 425 -6.69 -1.41 12.50
CA ASP A 425 -5.94 -1.03 13.70
C ASP A 425 -4.62 -0.31 13.36
N ASN A 426 -3.90 -0.76 12.32
CA ASN A 426 -2.70 -0.08 11.82
C ASN A 426 -3.00 1.32 11.27
N ILE A 427 -4.14 1.50 10.60
CA ILE A 427 -4.60 2.80 10.10
C ILE A 427 -4.86 3.76 11.27
N LYS A 428 -5.55 3.29 12.33
CA LYS A 428 -5.77 4.11 13.55
C LYS A 428 -4.45 4.53 14.20
N GLN A 429 -3.51 3.61 14.32
CA GLN A 429 -2.18 3.92 14.87
C GLN A 429 -1.42 4.92 14.00
N SER A 430 -1.45 4.74 12.67
CA SER A 430 -0.81 5.66 11.73
C SER A 430 -1.42 7.06 11.82
N ASN A 431 -2.75 7.16 11.92
CA ASN A 431 -3.43 8.44 12.08
C ASN A 431 -2.98 9.18 13.34
N ALA A 432 -2.85 8.47 14.47
CA ALA A 432 -2.33 9.04 15.72
C ALA A 432 -0.88 9.52 15.58
N SER A 433 -0.01 8.75 14.93
CA SER A 433 1.37 9.16 14.67
C SER A 433 1.46 10.38 13.74
N ILE A 434 0.61 10.46 12.71
CA ILE A 434 0.55 11.60 11.79
C ILE A 434 0.08 12.86 12.51
N GLN A 435 -0.92 12.76 13.39
CA GLN A 435 -1.36 13.88 14.24
C GLN A 435 -0.23 14.36 15.15
N ASN A 436 0.52 13.44 15.77
CA ASN A 436 1.68 13.82 16.58
C ASN A 436 2.76 14.53 15.74
N LEU A 437 3.05 14.06 14.53
CA LEU A 437 4.00 14.71 13.62
C LEU A 437 3.52 16.11 13.20
N ALA A 438 2.22 16.27 12.93
CA ALA A 438 1.64 17.57 12.60
C ALA A 438 1.78 18.55 13.78
N THR A 439 1.49 18.12 15.00
CA THR A 439 1.68 18.92 16.22
C THR A 439 3.15 19.28 16.43
N LEU A 440 4.08 18.32 16.34
CA LEU A 440 5.51 18.56 16.50
C LEU A 440 6.05 19.54 15.45
N ALA A 441 5.59 19.44 14.20
CA ALA A 441 5.97 20.38 13.14
C ALA A 441 5.46 21.80 13.43
N ASP A 442 4.25 21.94 13.97
CA ASP A 442 3.71 23.25 14.33
C ASP A 442 4.40 23.85 15.57
N GLU A 443 4.75 23.02 16.55
CA GLU A 443 5.57 23.40 17.71
C GLU A 443 6.98 23.86 17.30
N LEU A 444 7.65 23.11 16.42
CA LEU A 444 8.95 23.48 15.85
C LEU A 444 8.85 24.81 15.11
N ARG A 445 7.84 24.97 14.25
CA ARG A 445 7.58 26.19 13.49
C ARG A 445 7.36 27.38 14.43
N SER A 446 6.58 27.21 15.49
CA SER A 446 6.31 28.24 16.50
C SER A 446 7.58 28.62 17.28
N SER A 447 8.38 27.63 17.67
CA SER A 447 9.65 27.83 18.38
C SER A 447 10.65 28.66 17.55
N VAL A 448 10.77 28.36 16.25
CA VAL A 448 11.66 29.13 15.36
C VAL A 448 11.06 30.44 14.86
N ALA A 449 9.73 30.62 14.91
CA ALA A 449 9.07 31.88 14.54
C ALA A 449 9.41 33.05 15.49
N SER A 450 9.87 32.75 16.71
CA SER A 450 10.38 33.76 17.65
C SER A 450 11.64 34.47 17.12
N PHE A 451 12.40 33.81 16.22
CA PHE A 451 13.58 34.39 15.60
C PHE A 451 13.19 35.19 14.34
N LYS A 452 13.43 36.51 14.36
CA LYS A 452 13.22 37.38 13.21
C LYS A 452 14.37 37.23 12.21
N VAL A 453 14.10 36.55 11.11
CA VAL A 453 15.01 36.47 9.95
C VAL A 453 14.60 37.54 8.92
N PRO A 454 15.54 38.13 8.15
CA PRO A 454 15.20 39.12 7.13
C PRO A 454 14.29 38.48 6.08
N GLN A 455 13.11 39.06 5.84
CA GLN A 455 12.25 38.62 4.72
C GLN A 455 12.93 38.96 3.40
N ARG A 456 12.97 38.01 2.47
CA ARG A 456 13.38 38.25 1.08
C ARG A 456 12.51 39.38 0.51
N ARG A 457 13.15 40.43 0.00
CA ARG A 457 12.53 41.28 -1.03
C ARG A 457 12.38 40.48 -2.32
#